data_AF-A0A183KP49-F1
#
_entry.id   AF-A0A183KP49-F1
#
_cell.length_a   1.000
_cell.length_b   1.000
_cell.length_c   1.000
_cell.angle_alpha   90.00
_cell.angle_beta   90.00
_cell.angle_gamma   90.00
#
_symmetry.space_group_name_H-M   'P 1'
#
loop_
_entity.id
_entity.type
_entity.pdbx_description
1 polymer ?
#
loop_
_entity_poly.entity_id
_entity_poly.type
_entity_poly.pdbx_seq_one_letter_code
_entity_poly.pdbx_strand_id
1 'polypeptide(L)'
;MYENGSKFLGNIKEAYDKNPNLSNLLLDPFFKKVIDQCEDGWRRVVSHGALNAIPTPVFSSALSFYDGIKCPHLPSNLIQDSKCLPRDVVQ
;
A
#
# COMPACT_ATOMS: atom_id res chain seq x y z
N MET A 1 -1.24 -5.25 -31.73
CA MET A 1 0.24 -5.15 -31.64
C MET A 1 0.64 -4.67 -30.24
N TYR A 2 0.74 -5.61 -29.29
CA TYR A 2 1.48 -5.53 -28.01
C TYR A 2 1.49 -6.96 -27.46
N GLU A 3 2.13 -7.89 -28.16
CA GLU A 3 2.37 -9.24 -27.62
C GLU A 3 3.85 -9.34 -27.30
N ASN A 4 4.18 -9.83 -26.10
CA ASN A 4 5.50 -9.95 -25.44
C ASN A 4 5.80 -8.95 -24.29
N GLY A 5 4.78 -8.32 -23.68
CA GLY A 5 4.91 -7.59 -22.42
C GLY A 5 4.27 -8.34 -21.24
N SER A 6 4.79 -8.16 -20.02
CA SER A 6 4.16 -8.74 -18.81
C SER A 6 2.68 -8.35 -18.73
N LYS A 7 1.81 -9.33 -18.42
CA LYS A 7 0.37 -9.09 -18.19
C LYS A 7 0.13 -7.97 -17.17
N PHE A 8 1.06 -7.77 -16.23
CA PHE A 8 1.04 -6.68 -15.26
C PHE A 8 1.09 -5.30 -15.91
N LEU A 9 1.96 -5.08 -16.90
CA LEU A 9 2.08 -3.79 -17.59
C LEU A 9 0.84 -3.49 -18.44
N GLY A 10 0.21 -4.54 -18.98
CA GLY A 10 -1.10 -4.43 -19.65
C GLY A 10 -2.16 -3.86 -18.70
N ASN A 11 -2.25 -4.41 -17.48
CA ASN A 11 -3.19 -3.92 -16.48
C ASN A 11 -2.91 -2.47 -16.06
N ILE A 12 -1.64 -2.05 -15.98
CA ILE A 12 -1.28 -0.65 -15.68
C ILE A 12 -1.77 0.27 -16.80
N LYS A 13 -1.50 -0.10 -18.05
CA LYS A 13 -1.97 0.66 -19.21
C LYS A 13 -3.49 0.81 -19.18
N GLU A 14 -4.21 -0.29 -18.98
CA GLU A 14 -5.67 -0.25 -18.90
C GLU A 14 -6.20 0.66 -17.79
N ALA A 15 -5.54 0.72 -16.63
CA ALA A 15 -5.93 1.62 -15.53
C ALA A 15 -5.82 3.10 -15.94
N TYR A 16 -4.72 3.49 -16.59
CA TYR A 16 -4.51 4.85 -17.07
C TYR A 16 -5.33 5.19 -18.33
N ASP A 17 -5.61 4.22 -19.19
CA ASP A 17 -6.53 4.40 -20.33
C ASP A 17 -7.96 4.67 -19.84
N LYS A 18 -8.39 4.02 -18.74
CA LYS A 18 -9.71 4.25 -18.11
C LYS A 18 -9.77 5.58 -17.35
N ASN A 19 -8.72 5.95 -16.64
CA ASN A 19 -8.63 7.21 -15.92
C ASN A 19 -7.24 7.84 -16.08
N PRO A 20 -7.07 8.75 -17.06
CA PRO A 20 -5.79 9.42 -17.28
C PRO A 20 -5.35 10.31 -16.10
N ASN A 21 -6.30 10.75 -15.26
CA ASN A 21 -6.03 11.61 -14.10
C ASN A 21 -5.84 10.80 -12.81
N LEU A 22 -5.58 9.49 -12.90
CA LEU A 22 -5.36 8.63 -11.75
C LEU A 22 -4.10 9.06 -10.97
N SER A 23 -4.31 9.57 -9.75
CA SER A 23 -3.23 10.06 -8.89
C SER A 23 -2.36 8.94 -8.29
N ASN A 24 -2.92 7.75 -8.10
CA ASN A 24 -2.22 6.58 -7.59
C ASN A 24 -2.84 5.30 -8.15
N LEU A 25 -1.99 4.40 -8.68
CA LEU A 25 -2.41 3.11 -9.24
C LEU A 25 -3.18 2.24 -8.26
N LEU A 26 -2.90 2.36 -6.95
CA LEU A 26 -3.60 1.59 -5.91
C LEU A 26 -5.07 1.99 -5.72
N LEU A 27 -5.50 3.13 -6.28
CA LEU A 27 -6.89 3.57 -6.28
C LEU A 27 -7.71 2.94 -7.42
N ASP A 28 -7.05 2.37 -8.43
CA ASP A 28 -7.74 1.65 -9.48
C ASP A 28 -8.44 0.40 -8.92
N PRO A 29 -9.72 0.13 -9.29
CA PRO A 29 -10.49 -0.98 -8.73
C PRO A 29 -9.85 -2.36 -8.92
N PHE A 30 -9.13 -2.60 -10.02
CA PHE A 30 -8.48 -3.88 -10.25
C PHE A 30 -7.30 -4.05 -9.28
N PHE A 31 -6.41 -3.06 -9.20
CA PHE A 31 -5.26 -3.13 -8.31
C PHE A 31 -5.67 -3.16 -6.83
N LYS A 32 -6.67 -2.37 -6.45
CA LYS A 32 -7.24 -2.40 -5.10
C LYS A 32 -7.71 -3.81 -4.72
N LYS A 33 -8.50 -4.46 -5.58
CA LYS A 33 -9.00 -5.82 -5.34
C LYS A 33 -7.87 -6.84 -5.20
N VAL A 34 -6.86 -6.76 -6.06
CA VAL A 34 -5.70 -7.67 -5.99
C VAL A 34 -4.95 -7.50 -4.68
N ILE A 35 -4.70 -6.26 -4.25
CA ILE A 35 -4.01 -6.02 -2.98
C ILE A 35 -4.86 -6.47 -1.79
N ASP A 36 -6.16 -6.17 -1.76
CA ASP A 36 -7.05 -6.62 -0.69
C ASP A 36 -7.06 -8.17 -0.55
N GLN A 37 -6.91 -8.91 -1.65
CA GLN A 37 -6.77 -10.38 -1.63
C GLN A 37 -5.41 -10.86 -1.15
N CYS A 38 -4.36 -10.08 -1.36
CA CYS A 38 -2.98 -10.45 -0.99
C CYS A 38 -2.56 -9.96 0.39
N GLU A 39 -3.27 -8.97 0.96
CA GLU A 39 -2.89 -8.26 2.19
C GLU A 39 -2.58 -9.22 3.34
N ASP A 40 -3.48 -10.15 3.64
CA ASP A 40 -3.30 -11.11 4.75
C ASP A 40 -2.07 -12.00 4.56
N GLY A 41 -1.85 -12.48 3.33
CA GLY A 41 -0.68 -13.30 3.00
C GLY A 41 0.62 -12.51 3.12
N TRP A 42 0.60 -11.28 2.64
CA TRP A 42 1.74 -10.37 2.73
C TRP A 42 2.11 -10.09 4.20
N ARG A 43 1.13 -9.80 5.06
CA ARG A 43 1.34 -9.60 6.50
C ARG A 43 1.98 -10.84 7.14
N ARG A 44 1.47 -12.05 6.84
CA ARG A 44 2.05 -13.29 7.35
C ARG A 44 3.53 -13.45 6.95
N VAL A 45 3.88 -13.19 5.69
CA VAL A 45 5.27 -13.30 5.21
C VAL A 45 6.19 -12.34 5.97
N VAL A 46 5.78 -11.08 6.15
CA VAL A 46 6.57 -10.09 6.88
C VAL A 46 6.73 -10.49 8.35
N SER A 47 5.65 -10.91 9.01
CA SER A 47 5.68 -11.36 10.42
C SER A 47 6.58 -12.59 10.61
N HIS A 48 6.44 -13.60 9.75
CA HIS A 48 7.30 -14.79 9.82
C HIS A 48 8.77 -14.45 9.54
N GLY A 49 9.04 -13.54 8.60
CA GLY A 49 10.40 -13.08 8.34
C GLY A 49 11.02 -12.44 9.57
N ALA A 50 10.31 -11.52 10.22
CA ALA A 50 10.77 -10.88 11.45
C ALA A 50 11.02 -11.88 12.60
N LEU A 51 10.09 -12.81 12.82
CA LEU A 51 10.21 -13.82 13.89
C LEU A 51 11.37 -14.80 13.69
N ASN A 52 11.75 -15.08 12.45
CA ASN A 52 12.80 -16.04 12.11
C ASN A 52 14.14 -15.38 11.75
N ALA A 53 14.30 -14.08 12.03
CA ALA A 53 15.48 -13.30 11.64
C ALA A 53 15.81 -13.37 10.14
N ILE A 54 14.78 -13.52 9.29
CA ILE A 54 14.91 -13.48 7.83
C ILE A 54 14.63 -12.06 7.34
N PRO A 55 15.61 -11.38 6.73
CA PRO A 55 15.41 -10.01 6.25
C PRO A 55 14.42 -9.98 5.08
N THR A 56 13.34 -9.22 5.24
CA THR A 56 12.31 -9.00 4.20
C THR A 56 12.16 -7.49 3.87
N PRO A 57 13.24 -6.77 3.52
CA PRO A 57 13.25 -5.31 3.46
C PRO A 57 12.26 -4.73 2.44
N VAL A 58 12.15 -5.35 1.26
CA VAL A 58 11.23 -4.88 0.22
C VAL A 58 9.77 -5.12 0.61
N PHE A 59 9.45 -6.31 1.11
CA PHE A 59 8.09 -6.65 1.54
C PHE A 59 7.63 -5.81 2.74
N SER A 60 8.49 -5.61 3.73
CA SER A 60 8.18 -4.80 4.91
C SER A 60 8.03 -3.32 4.56
N SER A 61 8.92 -2.77 3.74
CA SER A 61 8.84 -1.37 3.27
C SER A 61 7.57 -1.11 2.45
N ALA A 62 7.28 -1.97 1.47
CA ALA A 62 6.08 -1.80 0.64
C ALA A 62 4.78 -1.98 1.43
N LEU A 63 4.75 -2.86 2.46
CA LEU A 63 3.60 -3.01 3.35
C LEU A 63 3.40 -1.74 4.19
N SER A 64 4.50 -1.16 4.68
CA SER A 64 4.47 0.08 5.47
C SER A 64 3.99 1.27 4.63
N PHE A 65 4.41 1.35 3.37
CA PHE A 65 3.91 2.36 2.42
C PHE A 65 2.40 2.18 2.14
N TYR A 66 1.95 0.95 1.92
CA TYR A 66 0.55 0.64 1.71
C TYR A 66 -0.32 1.01 2.92
N ASP A 67 0.12 0.65 4.13
CA ASP A 67 -0.54 1.01 5.38
C ASP A 67 -0.58 2.53 5.57
N GLY A 68 0.48 3.23 5.17
CA GLY A 68 0.53 4.70 5.15
C GLY A 68 -0.55 5.32 4.27
N ILE A 69 -0.82 4.76 3.09
CA ILE A 69 -1.89 5.26 2.19
C ILE A 69 -3.28 5.01 2.78
N LYS A 70 -3.49 3.88 3.45
CA LYS A 70 -4.77 3.55 4.11
C LYS A 70 -4.99 4.37 5.40
N CYS A 71 -3.94 4.91 6.00
CA CYS A 71 -4.05 5.66 7.25
C CYS A 71 -4.45 7.13 6.98
N PRO A 72 -5.66 7.59 7.40
CA PRO A 72 -6.05 8.99 7.23
C PRO A 72 -5.20 9.95 8.07
N HIS A 73 -4.51 9.44 9.09
CA HIS A 73 -3.63 10.19 9.99
C HIS A 73 -2.32 9.43 10.18
N LEU A 74 -1.34 9.65 9.28
CA LEU A 74 -0.01 9.11 9.50
C LEU A 74 0.58 9.74 10.77
N PRO A 75 1.41 9.00 11.53
CA PRO A 75 2.22 9.56 12.61
C PRO A 75 3.38 10.40 12.04
N SER A 76 3.08 11.37 11.16
CA SER A 76 3.99 12.45 10.76
C SER A 76 4.34 13.37 11.94
N ASN A 77 3.84 13.04 13.12
CA ASN A 77 3.99 13.78 14.34
C ASN A 77 5.28 13.48 15.11
N LEU A 78 6.10 12.52 14.68
CA LEU A 78 7.45 12.34 15.26
C LEU A 78 8.48 13.32 14.69
N ILE A 79 8.17 13.98 13.57
CA ILE A 79 9.00 15.08 13.04
C ILE A 79 8.46 16.44 13.52
N GLN A 80 7.24 16.52 14.10
CA GLN A 80 6.68 17.78 14.62
C GLN A 80 6.20 17.78 16.09
N ASP A 81 5.27 16.95 16.60
CA ASP A 81 4.98 16.84 18.05
C ASP A 81 3.96 15.73 18.44
N SER A 82 4.41 14.51 18.75
CA SER A 82 3.64 13.33 19.18
C SER A 82 2.24 13.56 19.82
N LYS A 83 1.18 13.43 19.02
CA LYS A 83 -0.19 13.18 19.48
C LYS A 83 -0.99 12.38 18.44
N CYS A 84 -1.39 11.19 18.86
CA CYS A 84 -2.64 10.57 18.46
C CYS A 84 -3.63 10.99 19.55
N LEU A 85 -4.56 11.91 19.26
CA LEU A 85 -5.70 12.13 20.14
C LEU A 85 -7.00 11.97 19.36
N PRO A 86 -8.00 11.27 19.94
CA PRO A 86 -9.38 11.35 19.48
C PRO A 86 -9.88 12.79 19.61
N ARG A 87 -10.80 13.17 18.72
CA ARG A 87 -11.32 14.53 18.52
C ARG A 87 -12.31 14.97 19.63
N ASP A 88 -12.16 14.42 20.84
CA ASP A 88 -13.20 14.45 21.88
C ASP A 88 -12.71 15.06 23.22
N VAL A 89 -11.50 15.61 23.29
CA VAL A 89 -10.89 16.10 24.55
C VAL A 89 -10.48 17.59 24.48
N VAL A 90 -11.22 18.40 23.72
CA VAL A 90 -11.17 19.86 23.84
C VAL A 90 -12.61 20.40 23.96
N GLN A 91 -13.20 20.14 25.12
CA GLN A 91 -13.98 21.12 25.86
C GLN A 91 -13.28 21.37 27.20
#